data_AF-A0A7S1KQH7-F1
#
_entry.id   AF-A0A7S1KQH7-F1
#
_cell.length_a   1.000
_cell.length_b   1.000
_cell.length_c   1.000
_cell.angle_alpha   90.00
_cell.angle_beta   90.00
_cell.angle_gamma   90.00
#
_symmetry.space_group_name_H-M   'P 1'
#
loop_
_entity.id
_entity.type
_entity.pdbx_description
1 polymer ?
#
loop_
_entity_poly.entity_id
_entity_poly.type
_entity_poly.pdbx_seq_one_letter_code
_entity_poly.pdbx_strand_id
1 'polypeptide(L)'
;MSLSPRSSPITNDPPPPIQDALLQELYHILKNPLRCEKLRQMGQHNDQKTNGTTADSPRPISLSTTTQQQVILEDTESDTTSETDSFNQKLTSNECGDVVSSGTASPPPTTTNDPSSQLASTPTKTPQFGGESPNTFASLSSTPSRSSLFSAKGHISTSNLISLISQFLIQKNSVQTKYRLKRDAIQMAMELIEVYGVLEMVQKGQLFQESRNTYVKFTRRTIRVVVVGGGFAGRKLLRNLESKLGKFPFQAELILVSSKEYFESLPSIPSLLRDYGNLTRIRASYDRYFKKTRVILQPLERIISDDCIQLADGGLISDIDYLVLCTGSKYDMSLLPGSSNPDTCVVNCADASDVVRNYKKIHEANSIAVIGGGAVGLEMASEIAVKYPEKTLYLVSSRDILLERCCKAAHKNVKNFLSSFKNCHMILGSHVKEVSSTHVYLSDGRQLESEVVLACIGFTPQTETFRDTWDVNAFDKRGQIRINEYFQVENHPTVFAIGDICNIVEEKLAQVAEKHADLLAKNLVRLETCVAMRSYKPKTRPIFVSLGPKHSIFIHGQIVVYEGIVMSFVKHLIEYKMMK
;
A
#
# COMPACT_ATOMS: atom_id res chain seq x y z
N MET A 1 -35.45 9.61 -66.76
CA MET A 1 -35.06 11.04 -66.72
C MET A 1 -33.96 11.20 -65.67
N SER A 2 -33.07 12.20 -65.84
CA SER A 2 -32.22 12.87 -64.83
C SER A 2 -31.60 12.08 -63.65
N LEU A 3 -30.32 12.23 -63.30
CA LEU A 3 -29.09 12.70 -63.98
C LEU A 3 -27.92 12.37 -63.02
N SER A 4 -26.72 12.10 -63.55
CA SER A 4 -25.49 11.89 -62.74
C SER A 4 -24.63 13.19 -62.73
N PRO A 5 -23.53 13.36 -61.95
CA PRO A 5 -22.32 12.52 -62.07
C PRO A 5 -21.38 12.33 -60.84
N ARG A 6 -20.54 11.29 -60.94
CA ARG A 6 -19.09 11.15 -60.58
C ARG A 6 -18.51 11.65 -59.24
N SER A 7 -17.63 10.81 -58.69
CA SER A 7 -16.68 11.08 -57.61
C SER A 7 -15.24 11.28 -58.11
N SER A 8 -14.39 11.87 -57.26
CA SER A 8 -12.92 11.83 -57.36
C SER A 8 -12.30 11.89 -55.94
N PRO A 9 -11.12 11.29 -55.71
CA PRO A 9 -10.49 11.23 -54.39
C PRO A 9 -9.63 12.47 -54.07
N ILE A 10 -9.43 12.76 -52.79
CA ILE A 10 -8.51 13.79 -52.28
C ILE A 10 -7.29 13.10 -51.66
N THR A 11 -6.09 13.48 -52.09
CA THR A 11 -4.81 13.04 -51.50
C THR A 11 -4.35 14.00 -50.40
N ASN A 12 -3.72 13.47 -49.36
CA ASN A 12 -3.13 14.27 -48.28
C ASN A 12 -1.64 14.45 -48.52
N ASP A 13 -1.19 15.70 -48.71
CA ASP A 13 0.21 16.12 -48.59
C ASP A 13 0.30 17.40 -47.72
N PRO A 14 1.32 17.55 -46.86
CA PRO A 14 1.44 18.68 -45.94
C PRO A 14 2.10 19.92 -46.57
N PRO A 15 1.71 21.15 -46.18
CA PRO A 15 2.36 22.38 -46.62
C PRO A 15 3.73 22.62 -45.94
N PRO A 16 4.63 23.44 -46.55
CA PRO A 16 6.01 23.61 -46.10
C PRO A 16 6.17 24.49 -44.82
N PRO A 17 7.28 24.34 -44.08
CA PRO A 17 7.47 24.96 -42.77
C PRO A 17 7.89 26.44 -42.84
N ILE A 18 7.09 27.33 -42.25
CA ILE A 18 7.46 28.72 -41.93
C ILE A 18 7.01 29.05 -40.49
N GLN A 19 7.58 28.35 -39.49
CA GLN A 19 7.25 28.60 -38.06
C GLN A 19 8.41 28.42 -37.06
N ASP A 20 9.53 27.80 -37.43
CA ASP A 20 10.60 27.47 -36.47
C ASP A 20 11.34 28.68 -35.87
N ALA A 21 11.49 29.79 -36.61
CA ALA A 21 12.29 30.94 -36.15
C ALA A 21 11.77 31.56 -34.85
N LEU A 22 10.45 31.71 -34.73
CA LEU A 22 9.78 32.26 -33.53
C LEU A 22 9.83 31.28 -32.35
N LEU A 23 9.79 29.98 -32.64
CA LEU A 23 9.90 28.93 -31.63
C LEU A 23 11.34 28.82 -31.09
N GLN A 24 12.34 28.97 -31.95
CA GLN A 24 13.75 29.03 -31.56
C GLN A 24 14.06 30.28 -30.73
N GLU A 25 13.53 31.46 -31.06
CA GLU A 25 13.70 32.67 -30.23
C GLU A 25 13.19 32.47 -28.80
N LEU A 26 11.97 31.96 -28.64
CA LEU A 26 11.39 31.64 -27.33
C LEU A 26 12.23 30.60 -26.57
N TYR A 27 12.70 29.55 -27.25
CA TYR A 27 13.57 28.53 -26.66
C TYR A 27 14.94 29.10 -26.25
N HIS A 28 15.47 30.08 -26.99
CA HIS A 28 16.74 30.73 -26.67
C HIS A 28 16.65 31.70 -25.49
N ILE A 29 15.51 32.40 -25.35
CA ILE A 29 15.22 33.32 -24.23
C ILE A 29 15.12 32.54 -22.91
N LEU A 30 14.41 31.41 -22.90
CA LEU A 30 14.16 30.62 -21.69
C LEU A 30 15.40 29.87 -21.16
N LYS A 31 16.48 29.77 -21.95
CA LYS A 31 17.65 28.92 -21.64
C LYS A 31 18.90 29.68 -21.19
N ASN A 32 18.81 30.98 -20.90
CA ASN A 32 19.97 31.83 -20.57
C ASN A 32 19.85 32.49 -19.16
N PRO A 33 20.41 31.88 -18.10
CA PRO A 33 20.19 32.30 -16.71
C PRO A 33 20.60 33.75 -16.40
N LEU A 34 21.67 34.24 -17.03
CA LEU A 34 22.28 35.55 -16.77
C LEU A 34 21.36 36.74 -17.12
N ARG A 35 20.29 36.53 -17.91
CA ARG A 35 19.36 37.61 -18.27
C ARG A 35 18.31 37.89 -17.19
N CYS A 36 17.97 36.90 -16.37
CA CYS A 36 17.03 37.06 -15.25
C CYS A 36 17.61 37.88 -14.09
N GLU A 37 18.93 37.82 -13.90
CA GLU A 37 19.61 38.52 -12.80
C GLU A 37 19.67 40.04 -13.01
N LYS A 38 19.90 40.48 -14.26
CA LYS A 38 19.82 41.90 -14.64
C LYS A 38 18.42 42.49 -14.46
N LEU A 39 17.37 41.68 -14.66
CA LEU A 39 15.98 42.10 -14.40
C LEU A 39 15.68 42.23 -12.90
N ARG A 40 16.28 41.40 -12.04
CA ARG A 40 16.19 41.57 -10.58
C ARG A 40 16.88 42.84 -10.08
N GLN A 41 18.08 43.14 -10.60
CA GLN A 41 18.84 44.33 -10.20
C GLN A 41 18.13 45.64 -10.58
N MET A 42 17.45 45.71 -11.73
CA MET A 42 16.66 46.89 -12.11
C MET A 42 15.41 47.09 -11.24
N GLY A 43 14.90 46.04 -10.58
CA GLY A 43 13.75 46.14 -9.68
C GLY A 43 14.07 46.76 -8.30
N GLN A 44 15.32 46.69 -7.84
CA GLN A 44 15.70 47.12 -6.49
C GLN A 44 16.02 48.62 -6.35
N HIS A 45 16.00 49.39 -7.44
CA HIS A 45 16.51 50.77 -7.43
C HIS A 45 15.47 51.88 -7.13
N ASN A 46 14.19 51.54 -7.01
CA ASN A 46 13.10 52.53 -6.83
C ASN A 46 12.61 52.71 -5.38
N ASP A 47 12.86 51.77 -4.47
CA ASP A 47 12.31 51.79 -3.09
C ASP A 47 13.22 52.49 -2.04
N GLN A 48 14.07 53.44 -2.45
CA GLN A 48 14.93 54.21 -1.53
C GLN A 48 14.90 55.73 -1.78
N LYS A 49 13.70 56.35 -1.71
CA LYS A 49 13.55 57.81 -1.58
C LYS A 49 12.38 58.25 -0.68
N THR A 50 12.38 57.82 0.57
CA THR A 50 11.70 58.52 1.68
C THR A 50 12.38 58.20 3.01
N ASN A 51 12.38 59.19 3.93
CA ASN A 51 12.83 59.12 5.32
C ASN A 51 14.32 58.79 5.54
N GLY A 52 15.03 59.68 6.24
CA GLY A 52 16.41 59.46 6.67
C GLY A 52 16.68 60.08 8.04
N THR A 53 17.87 59.81 8.58
CA THR A 53 18.42 60.29 9.87
C THR A 53 17.62 59.91 11.13
N THR A 54 18.25 59.63 12.28
CA THR A 54 19.66 59.81 12.71
C THR A 54 20.37 58.49 13.03
N ALA A 55 21.68 58.55 13.27
CA ALA A 55 22.51 57.41 13.66
C ALA A 55 22.51 57.17 15.18
N ASP A 56 22.94 55.99 15.62
CA ASP A 56 24.22 55.91 16.35
C ASP A 56 24.86 54.49 16.34
N SER A 57 26.11 54.37 16.79
CA SER A 57 26.85 53.10 16.98
C SER A 57 27.93 53.28 18.06
N PRO A 58 28.36 52.24 18.82
CA PRO A 58 29.20 51.19 18.22
C PRO A 58 29.16 49.77 18.83
N ARG A 59 29.89 48.90 18.10
CA ARG A 59 30.51 47.57 18.32
C ARG A 59 30.63 46.89 19.72
N PRO A 60 30.96 45.56 19.76
CA PRO A 60 30.60 44.66 20.86
C PRO A 60 31.71 44.39 21.89
N ILE A 61 31.34 43.67 22.96
CA ILE A 61 32.25 43.11 23.98
C ILE A 61 31.99 41.59 24.11
N SER A 62 33.06 40.83 24.26
CA SER A 62 33.07 39.40 24.62
C SER A 62 33.39 39.22 26.11
N LEU A 63 32.98 38.11 26.71
CA LEU A 63 33.73 37.46 27.80
C LEU A 63 33.22 36.04 28.11
N SER A 64 34.12 35.24 28.69
CA SER A 64 33.91 33.88 29.16
C SER A 64 33.89 33.82 30.69
N THR A 65 33.44 32.70 31.27
CA THR A 65 34.20 31.97 32.33
C THR A 65 33.59 30.59 32.65
N THR A 66 34.40 29.75 33.32
CA THR A 66 34.17 28.33 33.65
C THR A 66 34.08 28.12 35.17
N THR A 67 33.38 27.09 35.67
CA THR A 67 33.60 26.29 36.92
C THR A 67 32.50 25.19 37.00
N GLN A 68 32.65 23.87 37.28
CA GLN A 68 33.75 22.91 37.58
C GLN A 68 33.81 22.37 39.04
N GLN A 69 34.10 21.05 39.20
CA GLN A 69 34.28 20.26 40.46
C GLN A 69 33.01 20.01 41.32
N GLN A 70 32.88 18.97 42.17
CA GLN A 70 33.70 17.80 42.61
C GLN A 70 32.68 16.67 42.98
N VAL A 71 32.87 15.34 42.86
CA VAL A 71 33.94 14.35 43.15
C VAL A 71 34.24 14.12 44.64
N ILE A 72 33.83 12.93 45.15
CA ILE A 72 34.43 12.12 46.23
C ILE A 72 34.30 10.62 45.82
N LEU A 73 35.12 9.73 46.38
CA LEU A 73 35.35 8.32 45.99
C LEU A 73 35.09 7.34 47.16
N GLU A 74 35.70 6.14 47.09
CA GLU A 74 35.90 5.12 48.14
C GLU A 74 34.74 4.09 48.35
N ASP A 75 34.99 2.77 48.45
CA ASP A 75 36.27 2.07 48.23
C ASP A 75 36.20 0.59 47.74
N THR A 76 37.39 0.06 47.45
CA THR A 76 37.76 -1.22 46.85
C THR A 76 37.68 -2.46 47.75
N GLU A 77 37.66 -3.66 47.14
CA GLU A 77 38.53 -4.78 47.52
C GLU A 77 38.78 -5.74 46.33
N SER A 78 39.76 -6.65 46.43
CA SER A 78 40.30 -7.46 45.31
C SER A 78 40.05 -8.97 45.44
N ASP A 79 40.27 -9.73 44.35
CA ASP A 79 41.38 -10.70 44.32
C ASP A 79 41.57 -11.41 42.96
N THR A 80 42.69 -12.13 42.82
CA THR A 80 43.25 -12.57 41.53
C THR A 80 43.75 -14.03 41.54
N THR A 81 43.35 -14.81 40.53
CA THR A 81 44.15 -15.84 39.81
C THR A 81 43.40 -16.14 38.51
N SER A 82 43.97 -16.14 37.29
CA SER A 82 45.21 -16.74 36.76
C SER A 82 45.17 -18.26 36.63
N GLU A 83 44.83 -18.76 35.44
CA GLU A 83 45.71 -19.70 34.74
C GLU A 83 45.35 -19.77 33.24
N THR A 84 46.39 -19.83 32.40
CA THR A 84 46.30 -20.16 30.98
C THR A 84 47.17 -21.39 30.76
N ASP A 85 46.65 -22.41 30.10
CA ASP A 85 47.53 -23.46 29.57
C ASP A 85 47.07 -23.96 28.20
N SER A 86 47.98 -24.56 27.46
CA SER A 86 47.83 -24.93 26.06
C SER A 86 48.75 -26.08 25.71
N PHE A 87 48.28 -27.05 24.91
CA PHE A 87 48.99 -27.57 23.72
C PHE A 87 48.18 -28.67 22.97
N ASN A 88 47.80 -28.36 21.73
CA ASN A 88 48.32 -28.96 20.49
C ASN A 88 48.16 -30.47 20.16
N GLN A 89 48.08 -30.75 18.83
CA GLN A 89 48.38 -32.02 18.12
C GLN A 89 47.39 -33.23 18.21
N LYS A 90 47.28 -34.13 17.20
CA LYS A 90 47.40 -34.04 15.71
C LYS A 90 47.03 -35.41 15.06
N LEU A 91 46.27 -35.42 13.95
CA LEU A 91 46.14 -36.54 12.96
C LEU A 91 45.62 -37.89 13.55
N THR A 92 45.35 -38.99 12.82
CA THR A 92 45.47 -39.34 11.38
C THR A 92 44.29 -40.26 10.95
N SER A 93 44.26 -40.68 9.68
CA SER A 93 43.31 -41.65 9.10
C SER A 93 43.53 -43.11 9.50
N ASN A 94 42.50 -43.95 9.31
CA ASN A 94 42.43 -45.18 8.47
C ASN A 94 41.09 -45.89 8.80
N GLU A 95 40.24 -46.39 7.89
CA GLU A 95 40.35 -47.18 6.65
C GLU A 95 40.21 -48.72 6.81
N CYS A 96 39.27 -49.26 6.01
CA CYS A 96 39.15 -50.62 5.47
C CYS A 96 38.68 -51.81 6.33
N GLY A 97 38.02 -52.78 5.67
CA GLY A 97 37.45 -53.99 6.29
C GLY A 97 36.34 -54.71 5.49
N ASP A 98 36.58 -55.09 4.23
CA ASP A 98 35.59 -55.69 3.30
C ASP A 98 35.28 -57.18 3.49
N VAL A 99 34.05 -57.59 3.11
CA VAL A 99 33.67 -58.89 2.48
C VAL A 99 32.37 -58.62 1.64
N VAL A 100 32.29 -58.60 0.30
CA VAL A 100 32.50 -59.64 -0.76
C VAL A 100 31.35 -60.68 -0.83
N SER A 101 30.74 -61.10 -1.96
CA SER A 101 30.61 -60.57 -3.35
C SER A 101 29.64 -61.42 -4.22
N SER A 102 29.03 -60.85 -5.27
CA SER A 102 28.66 -61.43 -6.61
C SER A 102 27.75 -60.42 -7.34
N GLY A 103 27.65 -60.25 -8.67
CA GLY A 103 28.01 -61.03 -9.88
C GLY A 103 26.73 -61.17 -10.76
N THR A 104 26.65 -61.01 -12.10
CA THR A 104 27.61 -60.84 -13.22
C THR A 104 26.95 -60.08 -14.42
N ALA A 105 27.60 -60.03 -15.61
CA ALA A 105 27.07 -59.48 -16.89
C ALA A 105 26.33 -60.57 -17.75
N SER A 106 25.91 -60.42 -19.03
CA SER A 106 26.27 -59.51 -20.17
C SER A 106 25.18 -59.44 -21.29
N PRO A 107 25.31 -58.59 -22.35
CA PRO A 107 24.31 -58.35 -23.43
C PRO A 107 24.67 -59.04 -24.78
N PRO A 108 24.09 -58.70 -25.97
CA PRO A 108 22.72 -58.36 -26.43
C PRO A 108 22.19 -59.39 -27.50
N PRO A 109 21.10 -59.14 -28.28
CA PRO A 109 21.26 -58.73 -29.71
C PRO A 109 20.13 -57.78 -30.26
N THR A 110 19.73 -57.89 -31.55
CA THR A 110 19.41 -56.74 -32.45
C THR A 110 18.15 -56.83 -33.37
N THR A 111 17.63 -55.66 -33.78
CA THR A 111 16.88 -55.33 -35.05
C THR A 111 15.53 -56.03 -35.33
N THR A 112 14.54 -55.46 -36.05
CA THR A 112 14.49 -54.38 -37.10
C THR A 112 13.43 -53.30 -36.73
N ASN A 113 12.86 -52.38 -37.55
CA ASN A 113 12.92 -52.07 -38.99
C ASN A 113 12.58 -50.57 -39.29
N ASP A 114 12.54 -50.18 -40.58
CA ASP A 114 12.24 -48.83 -41.15
C ASP A 114 11.59 -49.00 -42.57
N PRO A 115 11.35 -48.01 -43.49
CA PRO A 115 11.49 -46.53 -43.50
C PRO A 115 10.12 -45.81 -43.80
N SER A 116 9.92 -44.62 -44.42
CA SER A 116 10.66 -43.65 -45.27
C SER A 116 9.82 -42.34 -45.43
N SER A 117 10.29 -41.14 -45.83
CA SER A 117 11.66 -40.59 -46.03
C SER A 117 11.67 -39.03 -46.21
N GLN A 118 12.90 -38.50 -46.21
CA GLN A 118 13.51 -37.22 -46.67
C GLN A 118 13.00 -36.58 -48.00
N LEU A 119 13.38 -35.35 -48.47
CA LEU A 119 14.45 -34.36 -48.11
C LEU A 119 14.06 -32.88 -48.53
N ALA A 120 15.00 -31.92 -48.56
CA ALA A 120 14.75 -30.45 -48.69
C ALA A 120 15.68 -29.70 -49.69
N SER A 121 15.36 -28.44 -50.06
CA SER A 121 16.28 -27.44 -50.68
C SER A 121 15.70 -26.00 -50.82
N THR A 122 16.55 -25.02 -51.17
CA THR A 122 16.31 -23.57 -51.41
C THR A 122 17.20 -23.09 -52.59
N PRO A 123 17.37 -21.78 -53.00
CA PRO A 123 16.58 -20.52 -52.90
C PRO A 123 16.46 -19.74 -54.26
N THR A 124 16.00 -18.45 -54.25
CA THR A 124 16.52 -17.23 -54.96
C THR A 124 15.57 -16.31 -55.79
N LYS A 125 15.95 -15.01 -55.85
CA LYS A 125 15.71 -13.91 -56.85
C LYS A 125 14.72 -12.75 -56.54
N THR A 126 15.18 -11.54 -56.89
CA THR A 126 14.52 -10.20 -57.00
C THR A 126 14.86 -9.57 -58.37
N PRO A 127 14.12 -8.54 -58.87
CA PRO A 127 14.51 -7.11 -58.79
C PRO A 127 13.24 -6.15 -58.72
N GLN A 128 13.16 -4.84 -59.04
CA GLN A 128 14.10 -3.80 -59.53
C GLN A 128 13.84 -2.36 -58.97
N PHE A 129 13.54 -1.32 -59.79
CA PHE A 129 13.65 0.13 -59.44
C PHE A 129 12.73 1.10 -60.24
N GLY A 130 12.46 2.31 -59.70
CA GLY A 130 11.87 3.52 -60.35
C GLY A 130 11.05 4.43 -59.39
N GLY A 131 10.78 5.74 -59.60
CA GLY A 131 11.31 6.71 -60.58
C GLY A 131 10.62 8.11 -60.59
N GLU A 132 11.41 9.20 -60.72
CA GLU A 132 11.11 10.57 -61.24
C GLU A 132 10.19 11.60 -60.50
N SER A 133 10.10 12.85 -61.04
CA SER A 133 9.71 14.14 -60.41
C SER A 133 9.53 15.27 -61.50
N PRO A 134 9.41 16.61 -61.28
CA PRO A 134 8.83 17.47 -60.21
C PRO A 134 7.89 18.62 -60.78
N ASN A 135 7.63 19.69 -59.99
CA ASN A 135 6.98 20.99 -60.33
C ASN A 135 5.43 21.00 -60.47
N THR A 136 4.67 22.12 -60.33
CA THR A 136 5.01 23.57 -60.23
C THR A 136 4.04 24.30 -59.28
N PHE A 137 4.46 25.42 -58.67
CA PHE A 137 3.59 26.33 -57.89
C PHE A 137 2.77 27.28 -58.77
N ALA A 138 1.56 27.64 -58.33
CA ALA A 138 0.78 28.78 -58.84
C ALA A 138 0.21 29.58 -57.65
N SER A 139 0.01 30.89 -57.84
CA SER A 139 -0.25 31.84 -56.75
C SER A 139 -1.73 32.03 -56.43
N LEU A 140 -2.02 32.32 -55.15
CA LEU A 140 -2.92 33.41 -54.77
C LEU A 140 -2.66 33.82 -53.32
N SER A 141 -2.42 35.11 -53.10
CA SER A 141 -1.90 35.66 -51.84
C SER A 141 -2.83 36.73 -51.26
N SER A 142 -3.20 36.60 -49.97
CA SER A 142 -3.76 37.70 -49.18
C SER A 142 -3.76 37.41 -47.67
N THR A 143 -2.56 37.28 -47.08
CA THR A 143 -2.42 37.34 -45.62
C THR A 143 -2.52 38.79 -45.12
N PRO A 144 -3.21 39.06 -43.99
CA PRO A 144 -3.23 40.39 -43.40
C PRO A 144 -1.83 40.75 -42.85
N SER A 145 -1.44 42.02 -42.95
CA SER A 145 -0.10 42.48 -42.56
C SER A 145 0.13 42.42 -41.04
N ARG A 146 1.42 42.43 -40.64
CA ARG A 146 1.89 42.28 -39.25
C ARG A 146 1.23 43.23 -38.22
N SER A 147 0.63 44.34 -38.64
CA SER A 147 -0.06 45.29 -37.76
C SER A 147 -1.38 44.77 -37.16
N SER A 148 -1.97 43.69 -37.70
CA SER A 148 -3.29 43.19 -37.26
C SER A 148 -3.26 42.30 -36.00
N LEU A 149 -2.08 41.85 -35.56
CA LEU A 149 -1.94 40.91 -34.43
C LEU A 149 -1.73 41.58 -33.07
N PHE A 150 -1.27 42.84 -33.06
CA PHE A 150 -0.97 43.61 -31.84
C PHE A 150 -1.70 44.94 -31.85
N SER A 151 -2.29 45.29 -30.72
CA SER A 151 -2.72 46.67 -30.48
C SER A 151 -1.51 47.62 -30.42
N ALA A 152 -1.72 48.93 -30.60
CA ALA A 152 -0.66 49.95 -30.53
C ALA A 152 0.03 50.11 -29.16
N LYS A 153 -0.28 49.23 -28.18
CA LYS A 153 0.38 49.11 -26.87
C LYS A 153 1.04 47.74 -26.66
N GLY A 154 1.21 46.92 -27.69
CA GLY A 154 1.93 45.65 -27.63
C GLY A 154 1.16 44.47 -27.03
N HIS A 155 -0.11 44.65 -26.66
CA HIS A 155 -0.95 43.55 -26.19
C HIS A 155 -1.59 42.77 -27.34
N ILE A 156 -1.55 41.43 -27.23
CA ILE A 156 -2.29 40.47 -28.05
C ILE A 156 -3.78 40.57 -27.70
N SER A 157 -4.67 40.64 -28.69
CA SER A 157 -6.12 40.62 -28.47
C SER A 157 -6.56 39.30 -27.83
N THR A 158 -7.51 39.34 -26.89
CA THR A 158 -8.14 38.14 -26.30
C THR A 158 -8.75 37.23 -27.36
N SER A 159 -9.30 37.77 -28.46
CA SER A 159 -9.75 36.98 -29.62
C SER A 159 -8.64 36.12 -30.22
N ASN A 160 -7.43 36.68 -30.33
CA ASN A 160 -6.29 36.06 -30.98
C ASN A 160 -5.66 35.02 -30.05
N LEU A 161 -5.61 35.31 -28.74
CA LEU A 161 -5.15 34.36 -27.72
C LEU A 161 -6.08 33.13 -27.62
N ILE A 162 -7.40 33.34 -27.60
CA ILE A 162 -8.39 32.24 -27.58
C ILE A 162 -8.27 31.39 -28.86
N SER A 163 -8.13 32.02 -30.03
CA SER A 163 -7.92 31.31 -31.29
C SER A 163 -6.65 30.45 -31.28
N LEU A 164 -5.53 31.00 -30.79
CA LEU A 164 -4.24 30.31 -30.70
C LEU A 164 -4.31 29.09 -29.75
N ILE A 165 -4.95 29.27 -28.58
CA ILE A 165 -5.18 28.17 -27.61
C ILE A 165 -6.06 27.08 -28.23
N SER A 166 -7.13 27.47 -28.95
CA SER A 166 -8.05 26.52 -29.58
C SER A 166 -7.36 25.70 -30.67
N GLN A 167 -6.55 26.34 -31.53
CA GLN A 167 -5.76 25.65 -32.55
C GLN A 167 -4.74 24.69 -31.93
N PHE A 168 -4.02 25.11 -30.88
CA PHE A 168 -3.02 24.26 -30.21
C PHE A 168 -3.64 23.04 -29.51
N LEU A 169 -4.85 23.17 -28.94
CA LEU A 169 -5.58 22.07 -28.31
C LEU A 169 -6.14 21.06 -29.32
N ILE A 170 -6.59 21.52 -30.48
CA ILE A 170 -7.11 20.64 -31.56
C ILE A 170 -6.00 19.75 -32.12
N GLN A 171 -4.77 20.26 -32.25
CA GLN A 171 -3.68 19.61 -32.97
C GLN A 171 -2.99 18.44 -32.22
N LYS A 172 -3.33 18.15 -30.95
CA LYS A 172 -2.61 17.20 -30.09
C LYS A 172 -3.44 16.09 -29.43
N ASN A 173 -4.57 15.71 -30.02
CA ASN A 173 -5.38 14.59 -29.53
C ASN A 173 -4.77 13.21 -29.85
N SER A 174 -3.81 12.75 -29.03
CA SER A 174 -3.40 11.34 -28.96
C SER A 174 -3.28 10.86 -27.51
N VAL A 175 -3.64 9.58 -27.29
CA VAL A 175 -4.34 9.14 -26.06
C VAL A 175 -3.49 9.18 -24.78
N GLN A 176 -2.17 8.93 -24.85
CA GLN A 176 -1.32 8.86 -23.66
C GLN A 176 -1.07 10.22 -22.98
N THR A 177 -1.27 11.35 -23.66
CA THR A 177 -0.89 12.68 -23.16
C THR A 177 -1.85 13.24 -22.09
N LYS A 178 -3.03 12.62 -21.91
CA LYS A 178 -4.21 13.17 -21.24
C LYS A 178 -3.99 13.57 -19.76
N TYR A 179 -3.20 12.80 -19.00
CA TYR A 179 -3.02 13.02 -17.56
C TYR A 179 -1.93 14.04 -17.20
N ARG A 180 -0.83 14.11 -17.97
CA ARG A 180 0.13 15.24 -17.85
C ARG A 180 -0.56 16.55 -18.26
N LEU A 181 -1.17 16.58 -19.44
CA LEU A 181 -1.91 17.77 -19.91
C LEU A 181 -2.96 18.24 -18.92
N LYS A 182 -3.73 17.37 -18.26
CA LYS A 182 -4.72 17.82 -17.26
C LYS A 182 -4.06 18.49 -16.05
N ARG A 183 -2.91 18.00 -15.57
CA ARG A 183 -2.18 18.59 -14.44
C ARG A 183 -1.46 19.87 -14.82
N ASP A 184 -0.78 19.86 -15.97
CA ASP A 184 0.02 20.97 -16.48
C ASP A 184 -0.87 22.13 -16.96
N ALA A 185 -2.02 21.84 -17.59
CA ALA A 185 -3.01 22.85 -17.96
C ALA A 185 -3.80 23.38 -16.75
N ILE A 186 -4.03 22.59 -15.69
CA ILE A 186 -4.56 23.13 -14.43
C ILE A 186 -3.53 24.05 -13.78
N GLN A 187 -2.25 23.65 -13.71
CA GLN A 187 -1.19 24.50 -13.16
C GLN A 187 -1.05 25.81 -13.96
N MET A 188 -0.97 25.74 -15.29
CA MET A 188 -0.89 26.91 -16.16
C MET A 188 -2.16 27.77 -16.11
N ALA A 189 -3.35 27.17 -15.97
CA ALA A 189 -4.59 27.94 -15.78
C ALA A 189 -4.61 28.64 -14.40
N MET A 190 -4.14 27.98 -13.34
CA MET A 190 -4.01 28.60 -12.01
C MET A 190 -3.01 29.76 -12.03
N GLU A 191 -1.85 29.59 -12.66
CA GLU A 191 -0.85 30.66 -12.83
C GLU A 191 -1.38 31.82 -13.70
N LEU A 192 -2.14 31.55 -14.76
CA LEU A 192 -2.82 32.60 -15.54
C LEU A 192 -3.94 33.30 -14.74
N ILE A 193 -4.66 32.59 -13.87
CA ILE A 193 -5.69 33.15 -12.99
C ILE A 193 -5.05 34.03 -11.89
N GLU A 194 -3.92 33.62 -11.31
CA GLU A 194 -3.17 34.44 -10.36
C GLU A 194 -2.54 35.68 -11.03
N VAL A 195 -1.88 35.52 -12.17
CA VAL A 195 -1.09 36.60 -12.80
C VAL A 195 -1.94 37.61 -13.58
N TYR A 196 -2.95 37.15 -14.35
CA TYR A 196 -3.82 38.04 -15.13
C TYR A 196 -5.18 38.27 -14.48
N GLY A 197 -5.78 37.22 -13.89
CA GLY A 197 -7.10 37.32 -13.28
C GLY A 197 -7.14 38.34 -12.13
N VAL A 198 -6.25 38.22 -11.15
CA VAL A 198 -6.26 39.09 -9.95
C VAL A 198 -6.12 40.59 -10.30
N LEU A 199 -5.30 40.93 -11.30
CA LEU A 199 -5.02 42.33 -11.66
C LEU A 199 -6.12 43.01 -12.48
N GLU A 200 -6.74 42.35 -13.46
CA GLU A 200 -7.88 42.95 -14.20
C GLU A 200 -9.20 42.86 -13.42
N MET A 201 -9.44 41.78 -12.67
CA MET A 201 -10.76 41.53 -12.07
C MET A 201 -11.06 42.44 -10.87
N VAL A 202 -10.04 42.91 -10.15
CA VAL A 202 -10.17 43.93 -9.10
C VAL A 202 -10.69 45.27 -9.66
N GLN A 203 -10.40 45.60 -10.92
CA GLN A 203 -10.74 46.91 -11.50
C GLN A 203 -12.20 47.03 -12.01
N LYS A 204 -12.93 45.92 -12.19
CA LYS A 204 -14.22 45.93 -12.94
C LYS A 204 -15.45 45.41 -12.18
N GLY A 205 -15.30 44.84 -10.98
CA GLY A 205 -16.36 44.65 -9.96
C GLY A 205 -17.51 43.66 -10.25
N GLN A 206 -18.01 43.54 -11.48
CA GLN A 206 -19.23 42.79 -11.81
C GLN A 206 -19.03 41.26 -11.82
N LEU A 207 -17.83 40.78 -12.18
CA LEU A 207 -17.53 39.36 -12.34
C LEU A 207 -17.42 38.58 -11.00
N PHE A 208 -17.51 39.24 -9.84
CA PHE A 208 -17.45 38.57 -8.54
C PHE A 208 -18.63 37.60 -8.29
N GLN A 209 -19.73 37.70 -9.05
CA GLN A 209 -20.80 36.70 -9.07
C GLN A 209 -20.45 35.49 -9.96
N GLU A 210 -20.00 35.71 -11.20
CA GLU A 210 -19.80 34.63 -12.18
C GLU A 210 -18.48 33.87 -12.01
N SER A 211 -17.39 34.56 -11.65
CA SER A 211 -16.15 33.89 -11.24
C SER A 211 -16.36 33.09 -9.97
N ARG A 212 -17.16 33.62 -9.02
CA ARG A 212 -17.60 32.85 -7.85
C ARG A 212 -18.46 31.67 -8.26
N ASN A 213 -19.43 31.79 -9.17
CA ASN A 213 -20.23 30.67 -9.66
C ASN A 213 -19.43 29.63 -10.45
N THR A 214 -18.32 30.01 -11.08
CA THR A 214 -17.42 29.09 -11.81
C THR A 214 -16.49 28.35 -10.85
N TYR A 215 -15.89 29.07 -9.89
CA TYR A 215 -15.15 28.48 -8.77
C TYR A 215 -16.05 27.59 -7.91
N VAL A 216 -17.31 27.99 -7.70
CA VAL A 216 -18.36 27.22 -7.02
C VAL A 216 -18.84 26.03 -7.85
N LYS A 217 -18.84 26.07 -9.18
CA LYS A 217 -19.04 24.86 -10.01
C LYS A 217 -17.89 23.87 -9.80
N PHE A 218 -16.64 24.34 -9.79
CA PHE A 218 -15.47 23.51 -9.49
C PHE A 218 -15.47 22.95 -8.06
N THR A 219 -16.04 23.68 -7.09
CA THR A 219 -16.09 23.30 -5.65
C THR A 219 -17.47 22.84 -5.17
N ARG A 220 -18.39 22.49 -6.09
CA ARG A 220 -19.67 21.80 -5.82
C ARG A 220 -19.82 20.44 -6.49
N ARG A 221 -18.79 19.93 -7.18
CA ARG A 221 -18.82 18.53 -7.58
C ARG A 221 -18.71 17.66 -6.32
N THR A 222 -19.76 16.91 -6.03
CA THR A 222 -19.70 15.80 -5.07
C THR A 222 -18.81 14.73 -5.69
N ILE A 223 -17.63 14.50 -5.12
CA ILE A 223 -16.74 13.42 -5.59
C ILE A 223 -17.21 12.05 -5.07
N ARG A 224 -16.95 10.98 -5.82
CA ARG A 224 -17.28 9.61 -5.40
C ARG A 224 -16.06 8.91 -4.81
N VAL A 225 -16.11 8.58 -3.52
CA VAL A 225 -15.08 7.79 -2.82
C VAL A 225 -15.63 6.40 -2.52
N VAL A 226 -15.05 5.38 -3.15
CA VAL A 226 -15.42 3.97 -2.92
C VAL A 226 -14.33 3.27 -2.13
N VAL A 227 -14.70 2.64 -1.03
CA VAL A 227 -13.79 1.95 -0.12
C VAL A 227 -14.16 0.47 -0.07
N VAL A 228 -13.22 -0.41 -0.42
CA VAL A 228 -13.43 -1.86 -0.49
C VAL A 228 -12.81 -2.54 0.74
N GLY A 229 -13.67 -3.09 1.61
CA GLY A 229 -13.29 -3.77 2.84
C GLY A 229 -13.44 -2.89 4.09
N GLY A 230 -14.47 -3.16 4.91
CA GLY A 230 -14.79 -2.35 6.10
C GLY A 230 -14.00 -2.69 7.38
N GLY A 231 -12.83 -3.30 7.24
CA GLY A 231 -11.91 -3.58 8.36
C GLY A 231 -11.30 -2.31 8.98
N PHE A 232 -10.27 -2.48 9.82
CA PHE A 232 -9.63 -1.38 10.57
C PHE A 232 -9.30 -0.15 9.71
N ALA A 233 -8.69 -0.36 8.52
CA ALA A 233 -8.39 0.71 7.58
C ALA A 233 -9.67 1.36 7.01
N GLY A 234 -10.53 0.59 6.34
CA GLY A 234 -11.72 1.13 5.65
C GLY A 234 -12.71 1.82 6.59
N ARG A 235 -13.04 1.19 7.72
CA ARG A 235 -13.89 1.80 8.77
C ARG A 235 -13.32 3.14 9.24
N LYS A 236 -12.02 3.17 9.54
CA LYS A 236 -11.36 4.37 10.05
C LYS A 236 -11.31 5.48 9.01
N LEU A 237 -11.03 5.14 7.75
CA LEU A 237 -10.98 6.06 6.62
C LEU A 237 -12.34 6.71 6.42
N LEU A 238 -13.40 5.91 6.31
CA LEU A 238 -14.77 6.38 6.11
C LEU A 238 -15.25 7.25 7.27
N ARG A 239 -15.04 6.87 8.54
CA ARG A 239 -15.36 7.74 9.70
C ARG A 239 -14.59 9.06 9.66
N ASN A 240 -13.31 9.03 9.30
CA ASN A 240 -12.46 10.22 9.19
C ASN A 240 -12.91 11.14 8.04
N LEU A 241 -13.41 10.61 6.92
CA LEU A 241 -13.97 11.38 5.81
C LEU A 241 -15.39 11.90 6.12
N GLU A 242 -16.25 11.07 6.72
CA GLU A 242 -17.62 11.41 7.09
C GLU A 242 -17.66 12.59 8.08
N SER A 243 -16.70 12.63 9.02
CA SER A 243 -16.50 13.77 9.95
C SER A 243 -16.18 15.12 9.27
N LYS A 244 -15.95 15.12 7.95
CA LYS A 244 -15.61 16.29 7.13
C LYS A 244 -16.69 16.63 6.10
N LEU A 245 -17.66 15.75 5.85
CA LEU A 245 -18.74 16.01 4.89
C LEU A 245 -19.54 17.25 5.30
N GLY A 246 -19.70 18.17 4.34
CA GLY A 246 -20.35 19.48 4.55
C GLY A 246 -19.41 20.59 5.03
N LYS A 247 -18.11 20.30 5.20
CA LYS A 247 -17.08 21.34 5.43
C LYS A 247 -16.42 21.66 4.09
N PHE A 248 -16.84 22.77 3.48
CA PHE A 248 -16.27 23.30 2.24
C PHE A 248 -14.72 23.37 2.32
N PRO A 249 -13.97 22.98 1.28
CA PRO A 249 -14.46 22.55 -0.05
C PRO A 249 -14.93 21.08 -0.16
N PHE A 250 -14.77 20.25 0.87
CA PHE A 250 -14.92 18.79 0.73
C PHE A 250 -16.39 18.33 0.74
N GLN A 251 -16.87 17.91 -0.44
CA GLN A 251 -18.19 17.31 -0.66
C GLN A 251 -18.02 15.96 -1.37
N ALA A 252 -18.49 14.87 -0.75
CA ALA A 252 -18.29 13.53 -1.28
C ALA A 252 -19.48 12.59 -1.04
N GLU A 253 -19.76 11.71 -2.01
CA GLU A 253 -20.47 10.46 -1.80
C GLU A 253 -19.46 9.46 -1.26
N LEU A 254 -19.72 8.91 -0.07
CA LEU A 254 -18.88 7.88 0.54
C LEU A 254 -19.58 6.54 0.42
N ILE A 255 -18.93 5.56 -0.20
CA ILE A 255 -19.46 4.20 -0.38
C ILE A 255 -18.51 3.19 0.26
N LEU A 256 -19.07 2.30 1.08
CA LEU A 256 -18.40 1.09 1.57
C LEU A 256 -18.89 -0.13 0.79
N VAL A 257 -17.98 -0.87 0.15
CA VAL A 257 -18.23 -2.21 -0.39
C VAL A 257 -17.65 -3.23 0.60
N SER A 258 -18.47 -4.16 1.09
CA SER A 258 -18.08 -5.11 2.15
C SER A 258 -18.80 -6.44 2.03
N SER A 259 -18.07 -7.55 2.18
CA SER A 259 -18.62 -8.92 2.25
C SER A 259 -19.11 -9.33 3.65
N LYS A 260 -18.76 -8.58 4.70
CA LYS A 260 -19.36 -8.70 6.05
C LYS A 260 -20.31 -7.53 6.29
N GLU A 261 -21.35 -7.71 7.10
CA GLU A 261 -22.29 -6.64 7.54
C GLU A 261 -21.77 -5.81 8.74
N TYR A 262 -20.73 -6.31 9.40
CA TYR A 262 -20.15 -5.72 10.61
C TYR A 262 -18.63 -5.51 10.47
N PHE A 263 -18.13 -4.55 11.23
CA PHE A 263 -16.73 -4.47 11.63
C PHE A 263 -16.44 -5.49 12.76
N GLU A 264 -15.19 -5.94 12.85
CA GLU A 264 -14.76 -7.04 13.71
C GLU A 264 -13.36 -6.78 14.28
N SER A 265 -13.22 -6.81 15.61
CA SER A 265 -11.93 -6.67 16.30
C SER A 265 -11.14 -7.98 16.29
N LEU A 266 -10.37 -8.20 15.23
CA LEU A 266 -9.48 -9.38 15.10
C LEU A 266 -8.55 -9.62 16.32
N PRO A 267 -7.91 -8.59 16.94
CA PRO A 267 -7.08 -8.78 18.13
C PRO A 267 -7.83 -9.25 19.39
N SER A 268 -9.16 -9.22 19.35
CA SER A 268 -10.04 -9.61 20.46
C SER A 268 -10.64 -11.02 20.29
N ILE A 269 -10.41 -11.70 19.15
CA ILE A 269 -10.88 -13.08 18.89
C ILE A 269 -10.43 -14.08 19.98
N PRO A 270 -9.21 -14.03 20.55
CA PRO A 270 -8.81 -14.94 21.63
C PRO A 270 -9.78 -14.96 22.83
N SER A 271 -10.46 -13.85 23.13
CA SER A 271 -11.46 -13.79 24.22
C SER A 271 -12.66 -14.74 24.03
N LEU A 272 -12.92 -15.19 22.80
CA LEU A 272 -14.01 -16.12 22.47
C LEU A 272 -13.74 -17.53 22.99
N LEU A 273 -12.47 -17.96 23.09
CA LEU A 273 -12.09 -19.22 23.72
C LEU A 273 -12.48 -19.25 25.21
N ARG A 274 -12.52 -18.08 25.84
CA ARG A 274 -12.92 -17.90 27.23
C ARG A 274 -14.43 -17.79 27.38
N ASP A 275 -15.06 -16.96 26.57
CA ASP A 275 -16.51 -16.71 26.56
C ASP A 275 -16.94 -16.27 25.14
N TYR A 276 -17.68 -17.11 24.45
CA TYR A 276 -18.17 -16.84 23.09
C TYR A 276 -19.20 -15.67 23.05
N GLY A 277 -19.81 -15.31 24.18
CA GLY A 277 -20.67 -14.13 24.30
C GLY A 277 -19.94 -12.82 24.01
N ASN A 278 -18.61 -12.80 24.12
CA ASN A 278 -17.77 -11.68 23.68
C ASN A 278 -17.90 -11.38 22.17
N LEU A 279 -18.46 -12.29 21.34
CA LEU A 279 -18.76 -12.02 19.93
C LEU A 279 -19.53 -10.69 19.75
N THR A 280 -20.49 -10.43 20.64
CA THR A 280 -21.31 -9.21 20.66
C THR A 280 -20.55 -7.92 21.04
N ARG A 281 -19.38 -8.09 21.67
CA ARG A 281 -18.48 -6.99 22.10
C ARG A 281 -17.38 -6.71 21.07
N ILE A 282 -16.97 -7.71 20.29
CA ILE A 282 -15.92 -7.58 19.26
C ILE A 282 -16.49 -7.31 17.86
N ARG A 283 -17.78 -7.54 17.63
CA ARG A 283 -18.49 -7.19 16.39
C ARG A 283 -19.37 -5.95 16.56
N ALA A 284 -19.42 -5.12 15.53
CA ALA A 284 -20.32 -3.98 15.46
C ALA A 284 -20.76 -3.70 14.02
N SER A 285 -22.07 -3.76 13.78
CA SER A 285 -22.69 -3.37 12.51
C SER A 285 -22.30 -1.94 12.10
N TYR A 286 -22.17 -1.71 10.79
CA TYR A 286 -21.68 -0.44 10.25
C TYR A 286 -22.60 0.76 10.51
N ASP A 287 -23.89 0.55 10.76
CA ASP A 287 -24.84 1.58 11.19
C ASP A 287 -24.38 2.29 12.48
N ARG A 288 -23.62 1.61 13.35
CA ARG A 288 -23.05 2.19 14.58
C ARG A 288 -21.93 3.19 14.29
N TYR A 289 -21.27 3.08 13.13
CA TYR A 289 -20.10 3.88 12.74
C TYR A 289 -20.42 4.98 11.73
N PHE A 290 -21.42 4.77 10.87
CA PHE A 290 -21.77 5.69 9.79
C PHE A 290 -23.22 6.16 9.91
N LYS A 291 -23.46 7.41 9.51
CA LYS A 291 -24.78 8.03 9.35
C LYS A 291 -24.99 8.65 7.97
N LYS A 292 -23.92 8.78 7.16
CA LYS A 292 -23.96 9.31 5.78
C LYS A 292 -23.29 8.41 4.73
N THR A 293 -22.34 7.57 5.13
CA THR A 293 -21.71 6.59 4.22
C THR A 293 -22.73 5.54 3.79
N ARG A 294 -22.87 5.34 2.47
CA ARG A 294 -23.67 4.27 1.88
C ARG A 294 -22.93 2.94 2.04
N VAL A 295 -23.54 1.97 2.68
CA VAL A 295 -22.98 0.61 2.82
C VAL A 295 -23.62 -0.30 1.77
N ILE A 296 -22.79 -1.04 1.04
CA ILE A 296 -23.18 -2.03 0.05
C ILE A 296 -22.61 -3.37 0.52
N LEU A 297 -23.52 -4.29 0.88
CA LEU A 297 -23.19 -5.60 1.42
C LEU A 297 -23.01 -6.64 0.30
N GLN A 298 -22.04 -6.37 -0.57
CA GLN A 298 -21.60 -7.30 -1.61
C GLN A 298 -20.07 -7.42 -1.61
N PRO A 299 -19.52 -8.60 -1.94
CA PRO A 299 -18.14 -8.71 -2.38
C PRO A 299 -17.88 -7.88 -3.65
N LEU A 300 -16.66 -7.37 -3.77
CA LEU A 300 -16.10 -6.96 -5.05
C LEU A 300 -15.83 -8.23 -5.88
N GLU A 301 -16.26 -8.24 -7.14
CA GLU A 301 -15.95 -9.30 -8.09
C GLU A 301 -14.69 -8.97 -8.90
N ARG A 302 -14.62 -7.73 -9.41
CA ARG A 302 -13.49 -7.23 -10.19
C ARG A 302 -13.45 -5.71 -10.25
N ILE A 303 -12.27 -5.17 -10.48
CA ILE A 303 -12.11 -3.81 -10.99
C ILE A 303 -12.23 -3.89 -12.53
N ILE A 304 -12.88 -2.90 -13.14
CA ILE A 304 -12.99 -2.75 -14.60
C ILE A 304 -12.02 -1.67 -15.08
N SER A 305 -11.95 -0.58 -14.34
CA SER A 305 -11.04 0.56 -14.53
C SER A 305 -10.88 1.32 -13.21
N ASP A 306 -9.92 2.24 -13.13
CA ASP A 306 -9.67 3.07 -11.93
C ASP A 306 -10.90 3.85 -11.45
N ASP A 307 -11.88 4.08 -12.34
CA ASP A 307 -13.15 4.77 -12.11
C ASP A 307 -14.39 3.85 -12.11
N CYS A 308 -14.24 2.53 -12.28
CA CYS A 308 -15.36 1.59 -12.37
C CYS A 308 -15.07 0.19 -11.78
N ILE A 309 -15.96 -0.31 -10.92
CA ILE A 309 -15.89 -1.65 -10.33
C ILE A 309 -17.18 -2.46 -10.53
N GLN A 310 -17.06 -3.78 -10.46
CA GLN A 310 -18.17 -4.73 -10.47
C GLN A 310 -18.24 -5.54 -9.17
N LEU A 311 -19.47 -5.73 -8.69
CA LEU A 311 -19.83 -6.51 -7.50
C LEU A 311 -20.23 -7.94 -7.89
N ALA A 312 -20.25 -8.85 -6.90
CA ALA A 312 -20.57 -10.27 -7.13
C ALA A 312 -22.02 -10.55 -7.56
N ASP A 313 -22.94 -9.59 -7.40
CA ASP A 313 -24.30 -9.64 -7.97
C ASP A 313 -24.37 -9.10 -9.41
N GLY A 314 -23.22 -8.84 -10.04
CA GLY A 314 -23.09 -8.22 -11.35
C GLY A 314 -23.24 -6.69 -11.34
N GLY A 315 -23.64 -6.08 -10.22
CA GLY A 315 -23.86 -4.65 -10.09
C GLY A 315 -22.60 -3.82 -10.33
N LEU A 316 -22.75 -2.68 -11.00
CA LEU A 316 -21.64 -1.77 -11.33
C LEU A 316 -21.66 -0.51 -10.47
N ILE A 317 -20.46 -0.03 -10.11
CA ILE A 317 -20.25 1.30 -9.53
C ILE A 317 -19.25 2.05 -10.40
N SER A 318 -19.74 3.00 -11.18
CA SER A 318 -18.99 3.86 -12.10
C SER A 318 -18.64 5.22 -11.47
N ASP A 319 -17.99 6.09 -12.24
CA ASP A 319 -17.73 7.50 -11.93
C ASP A 319 -16.95 7.70 -10.62
N ILE A 320 -16.10 6.75 -10.25
CA ILE A 320 -15.33 6.77 -9.01
C ILE A 320 -14.16 7.75 -9.17
N ASP A 321 -14.14 8.79 -8.34
CA ASP A 321 -13.00 9.74 -8.29
C ASP A 321 -11.84 9.17 -7.51
N TYR A 322 -12.13 8.43 -6.42
CA TYR A 322 -11.12 7.75 -5.60
C TYR A 322 -11.58 6.35 -5.20
N LEU A 323 -10.90 5.33 -5.71
CA LEU A 323 -11.05 3.94 -5.28
C LEU A 323 -10.02 3.64 -4.19
N VAL A 324 -10.44 3.07 -3.07
CA VAL A 324 -9.54 2.71 -1.96
C VAL A 324 -9.71 1.24 -1.59
N LEU A 325 -8.64 0.47 -1.75
CA LEU A 325 -8.58 -0.93 -1.42
C LEU A 325 -8.05 -1.12 0.01
N CYS A 326 -8.77 -1.89 0.82
CA CYS A 326 -8.37 -2.25 2.19
C CYS A 326 -9.01 -3.57 2.65
N THR A 327 -9.04 -4.57 1.75
CA THR A 327 -9.58 -5.92 1.95
C THR A 327 -8.88 -6.72 3.05
N GLY A 328 -7.66 -6.36 3.45
CA GLY A 328 -6.96 -6.95 4.60
C GLY A 328 -6.16 -8.22 4.26
N SER A 329 -6.13 -9.16 5.20
CA SER A 329 -5.37 -10.40 5.07
C SER A 329 -6.15 -11.60 5.66
N LYS A 330 -5.88 -12.78 5.14
CA LYS A 330 -6.52 -14.07 5.50
C LYS A 330 -5.46 -15.10 5.88
N TYR A 331 -5.87 -16.19 6.52
CA TYR A 331 -5.06 -17.41 6.56
C TYR A 331 -5.33 -18.27 5.33
N ASP A 332 -4.27 -18.78 4.71
CA ASP A 332 -4.37 -19.73 3.62
C ASP A 332 -4.37 -21.15 4.18
N MET A 333 -5.57 -21.72 4.35
CA MET A 333 -5.75 -23.03 4.95
C MET A 333 -5.13 -24.16 4.12
N SER A 334 -4.83 -23.96 2.84
CA SER A 334 -4.13 -24.97 2.03
C SER A 334 -2.71 -25.25 2.52
N LEU A 335 -2.11 -24.33 3.31
CA LEU A 335 -0.85 -24.51 4.01
C LEU A 335 -0.92 -25.47 5.21
N LEU A 336 -2.12 -26.01 5.51
CA LEU A 336 -2.35 -27.11 6.44
C LEU A 336 -3.02 -28.27 5.69
N PRO A 337 -2.24 -29.18 5.06
CA PRO A 337 -2.80 -30.34 4.36
C PRO A 337 -3.69 -31.17 5.27
N GLY A 338 -4.81 -31.66 4.74
CA GLY A 338 -5.86 -32.34 5.50
C GLY A 338 -6.91 -31.41 6.14
N SER A 339 -6.66 -30.10 6.28
CA SER A 339 -7.63 -29.16 6.88
C SER A 339 -8.94 -28.97 6.11
N SER A 340 -9.01 -29.44 4.86
CA SER A 340 -10.23 -29.50 4.04
C SER A 340 -11.04 -30.79 4.21
N ASN A 341 -10.54 -31.78 4.94
CA ASN A 341 -11.25 -33.02 5.23
C ASN A 341 -12.35 -32.76 6.30
N PRO A 342 -13.64 -33.04 6.02
CA PRO A 342 -14.76 -32.84 6.96
C PRO A 342 -14.61 -33.55 8.32
N ASP A 343 -13.84 -34.64 8.38
CA ASP A 343 -13.60 -35.40 9.62
C ASP A 343 -12.61 -34.70 10.57
N THR A 344 -11.94 -33.63 10.11
CA THR A 344 -10.98 -32.86 10.92
C THR A 344 -11.65 -31.68 11.62
N CYS A 345 -11.11 -31.27 12.77
CA CYS A 345 -11.53 -30.04 13.45
C CYS A 345 -10.45 -28.96 13.38
N VAL A 346 -10.18 -28.45 12.18
CA VAL A 346 -9.31 -27.27 12.00
C VAL A 346 -10.13 -25.99 12.08
N VAL A 347 -9.70 -25.06 12.94
CA VAL A 347 -10.40 -23.79 13.23
C VAL A 347 -9.53 -22.62 12.79
N ASN A 348 -10.04 -21.81 11.85
CA ASN A 348 -9.39 -20.60 11.38
C ASN A 348 -9.46 -19.50 12.45
N CYS A 349 -8.35 -19.27 13.16
CA CYS A 349 -8.30 -18.32 14.26
C CYS A 349 -8.28 -16.83 13.82
N ALA A 350 -8.33 -16.55 12.51
CA ALA A 350 -8.59 -15.22 11.97
C ALA A 350 -10.09 -14.93 11.72
N ASP A 351 -11.00 -15.90 11.90
CA ASP A 351 -12.45 -15.69 11.81
C ASP A 351 -13.18 -16.01 13.12
N ALA A 352 -13.77 -14.98 13.73
CA ALA A 352 -14.59 -15.13 14.93
C ALA A 352 -15.82 -16.04 14.72
N SER A 353 -16.35 -16.11 13.49
CA SER A 353 -17.48 -17.02 13.20
C SER A 353 -17.05 -18.48 13.33
N ASP A 354 -15.84 -18.82 12.90
CA ASP A 354 -15.34 -20.20 12.92
C ASP A 354 -14.93 -20.64 14.32
N VAL A 355 -14.31 -19.74 15.10
CA VAL A 355 -14.01 -19.94 16.52
C VAL A 355 -15.29 -20.15 17.33
N VAL A 356 -16.36 -19.38 17.08
CA VAL A 356 -17.65 -19.58 17.77
C VAL A 356 -18.37 -20.85 17.30
N ARG A 357 -18.37 -21.14 16.00
CA ARG A 357 -18.93 -22.37 15.42
C ARG A 357 -18.32 -23.63 16.03
N ASN A 358 -17.02 -23.62 16.29
CA ASN A 358 -16.30 -24.74 16.89
C ASN A 358 -16.13 -24.62 18.41
N TYR A 359 -16.68 -23.60 19.09
CA TYR A 359 -16.50 -23.37 20.53
C TYR A 359 -16.81 -24.61 21.37
N LYS A 360 -17.88 -25.36 21.04
CA LYS A 360 -18.24 -26.61 21.72
C LYS A 360 -17.12 -27.66 21.59
N LYS A 361 -16.64 -27.92 20.37
CA LYS A 361 -15.53 -28.86 20.11
C LYS A 361 -14.26 -28.45 20.87
N ILE A 362 -13.90 -27.16 20.82
CA ILE A 362 -12.73 -26.60 21.54
C ILE A 362 -12.86 -26.76 23.06
N HIS A 363 -14.08 -26.64 23.60
CA HIS A 363 -14.35 -26.80 25.03
C HIS A 363 -14.29 -28.26 25.49
N GLU A 364 -14.88 -29.17 24.72
CA GLU A 364 -14.95 -30.59 25.03
C GLU A 364 -13.63 -31.34 24.79
N ALA A 365 -12.81 -30.88 23.83
CA ALA A 365 -11.60 -31.58 23.41
C ALA A 365 -10.55 -31.77 24.53
N ASN A 366 -9.96 -32.95 24.63
CA ASN A 366 -8.88 -33.29 25.56
C ASN A 366 -7.51 -32.78 25.07
N SER A 367 -7.32 -32.72 23.76
CA SER A 367 -6.05 -32.38 23.11
C SER A 367 -6.23 -31.33 22.01
N ILE A 368 -5.38 -30.30 22.03
CA ILE A 368 -5.46 -29.14 21.13
C ILE A 368 -4.08 -28.79 20.58
N ALA A 369 -3.94 -28.69 19.26
CA ALA A 369 -2.74 -28.18 18.60
C ALA A 369 -2.94 -26.76 18.06
N VAL A 370 -2.20 -25.79 18.59
CA VAL A 370 -2.13 -24.42 18.09
C VAL A 370 -0.98 -24.32 17.09
N ILE A 371 -1.26 -24.00 15.84
CA ILE A 371 -0.26 -23.96 14.77
C ILE A 371 0.12 -22.52 14.44
N GLY A 372 1.29 -22.10 14.91
CA GLY A 372 1.91 -20.80 14.61
C GLY A 372 2.47 -20.10 15.84
N GLY A 373 3.80 -19.96 15.93
CA GLY A 373 4.50 -19.22 17.01
C GLY A 373 4.40 -17.68 16.92
N GLY A 374 3.40 -17.15 16.21
CA GLY A 374 3.13 -15.71 16.07
C GLY A 374 2.20 -15.18 17.16
N ALA A 375 1.94 -13.86 17.17
CA ALA A 375 1.13 -13.21 18.21
C ALA A 375 -0.22 -13.89 18.44
N VAL A 376 -1.03 -14.09 17.39
CA VAL A 376 -2.37 -14.73 17.51
C VAL A 376 -2.27 -16.13 18.12
N GLY A 377 -1.34 -16.97 17.66
CA GLY A 377 -1.17 -18.33 18.20
C GLY A 377 -0.73 -18.34 19.66
N LEU A 378 0.04 -17.35 20.08
CA LEU A 378 0.44 -17.19 21.49
C LEU A 378 -0.71 -16.69 22.36
N GLU A 379 -1.59 -15.82 21.84
CA GLU A 379 -2.82 -15.44 22.54
C GLU A 379 -3.78 -16.63 22.65
N MET A 380 -4.01 -17.39 21.58
CA MET A 380 -4.85 -18.60 21.59
C MET A 380 -4.30 -19.67 22.54
N ALA A 381 -3.01 -20.01 22.45
CA ALA A 381 -2.38 -20.99 23.33
C ALA A 381 -2.45 -20.56 24.80
N SER A 382 -2.28 -19.27 25.10
CA SER A 382 -2.34 -18.77 26.47
C SER A 382 -3.75 -18.73 27.06
N GLU A 383 -4.78 -18.45 26.26
CA GLU A 383 -6.18 -18.57 26.71
C GLU A 383 -6.54 -20.03 27.01
N ILE A 384 -6.11 -20.99 26.17
CA ILE A 384 -6.28 -22.43 26.46
C ILE A 384 -5.51 -22.83 27.72
N ALA A 385 -4.21 -22.54 27.81
CA ALA A 385 -3.37 -22.95 28.94
C ALA A 385 -3.86 -22.40 30.30
N VAL A 386 -4.39 -21.17 30.33
CA VAL A 386 -4.90 -20.54 31.56
C VAL A 386 -6.32 -21.00 31.92
N LYS A 387 -7.18 -21.28 30.93
CA LYS A 387 -8.57 -21.72 31.19
C LYS A 387 -8.72 -23.22 31.42
N TYR A 388 -7.89 -24.01 30.75
CA TYR A 388 -7.97 -25.47 30.66
C TYR A 388 -6.59 -26.12 30.93
N PRO A 389 -5.96 -25.90 32.09
CA PRO A 389 -4.62 -26.43 32.40
C PRO A 389 -4.54 -27.97 32.40
N GLU A 390 -5.69 -28.65 32.44
CA GLU A 390 -5.83 -30.11 32.32
C GLU A 390 -5.65 -30.63 30.88
N LYS A 391 -5.96 -29.84 29.85
CA LYS A 391 -5.90 -30.27 28.45
C LYS A 391 -4.46 -30.37 27.94
N THR A 392 -4.20 -31.32 27.05
CA THR A 392 -2.92 -31.45 26.35
C THR A 392 -2.84 -30.39 25.25
N LEU A 393 -1.93 -29.43 25.40
CA LEU A 393 -1.79 -28.30 24.49
C LEU A 393 -0.46 -28.38 23.75
N TYR A 394 -0.48 -28.57 22.43
CA TYR A 394 0.70 -28.46 21.57
C TYR A 394 0.77 -27.07 20.94
N LEU A 395 1.86 -26.34 21.14
CA LEU A 395 2.15 -25.12 20.36
C LEU A 395 3.21 -25.43 19.31
N VAL A 396 2.81 -25.53 18.05
CA VAL A 396 3.68 -25.90 16.93
C VAL A 396 4.16 -24.65 16.17
N SER A 397 5.45 -24.59 15.86
CA SER A 397 6.08 -23.48 15.15
C SER A 397 7.18 -23.97 14.21
N SER A 398 7.09 -23.60 12.92
CA SER A 398 8.12 -23.82 11.89
C SER A 398 9.36 -22.94 12.05
N ARG A 399 9.50 -22.30 13.21
CA ARG A 399 10.62 -21.44 13.64
C ARG A 399 11.08 -21.85 15.02
N ASP A 400 12.39 -21.79 15.24
CA ASP A 400 13.04 -22.05 16.53
C ASP A 400 12.72 -20.97 17.58
N ILE A 401 12.19 -19.82 17.15
CA ILE A 401 11.80 -18.70 18.00
C ILE A 401 10.33 -18.31 17.81
N LEU A 402 9.59 -18.35 18.92
CA LEU A 402 8.32 -17.63 19.11
C LEU A 402 8.52 -16.12 18.90
N LEU A 403 7.54 -15.44 18.29
CA LEU A 403 7.60 -14.02 17.92
C LEU A 403 8.82 -13.65 17.07
N GLU A 404 9.07 -14.37 15.97
CA GLU A 404 10.27 -14.27 15.10
C GLU A 404 10.69 -12.82 14.71
N ARG A 405 9.74 -11.88 14.62
CA ARG A 405 9.95 -10.48 14.20
C ARG A 405 10.07 -9.49 15.37
N CYS A 406 10.02 -10.00 16.60
CA CYS A 406 10.28 -9.25 17.83
C CYS A 406 11.70 -9.51 18.36
N CYS A 407 12.10 -8.78 19.39
CA CYS A 407 13.40 -8.98 20.04
C CYS A 407 13.44 -10.30 20.85
N LYS A 408 14.66 -10.84 21.07
CA LYS A 408 14.88 -12.11 21.79
C LYS A 408 14.31 -12.13 23.21
N ALA A 409 14.17 -10.96 23.85
CA ALA A 409 13.53 -10.84 25.16
C ALA A 409 12.03 -11.21 25.11
N ALA A 410 11.33 -10.91 24.01
CA ALA A 410 9.93 -11.29 23.86
C ALA A 410 9.76 -12.82 23.78
N HIS A 411 10.61 -13.48 22.97
CA HIS A 411 10.70 -14.93 22.89
C HIS A 411 10.90 -15.56 24.28
N LYS A 412 11.90 -15.10 25.04
CA LYS A 412 12.22 -15.65 26.38
C LYS A 412 11.05 -15.53 27.34
N ASN A 413 10.41 -14.36 27.43
CA ASN A 413 9.30 -14.15 28.36
C ASN A 413 8.08 -15.03 28.03
N VAL A 414 7.67 -15.11 26.76
CA VAL A 414 6.52 -15.95 26.38
C VAL A 414 6.82 -17.44 26.52
N LYS A 415 8.04 -17.89 26.17
CA LYS A 415 8.48 -19.27 26.39
C LYS A 415 8.44 -19.62 27.88
N ASN A 416 8.98 -18.76 28.75
CA ASN A 416 8.95 -18.98 30.19
C ASN A 416 7.52 -19.08 30.75
N PHE A 417 6.60 -18.22 30.27
CA PHE A 417 5.19 -18.28 30.66
C PHE A 417 4.53 -19.60 30.24
N LEU A 418 4.63 -20.00 28.96
CA LEU A 418 4.01 -21.24 28.50
C LEU A 418 4.64 -22.49 29.13
N SER A 419 5.95 -22.47 29.42
CA SER A 419 6.64 -23.54 30.15
C SER A 419 6.19 -23.71 31.62
N SER A 420 5.43 -22.79 32.21
CA SER A 420 4.87 -23.01 33.56
C SER A 420 3.64 -23.94 33.57
N PHE A 421 3.05 -24.22 32.41
CA PHE A 421 1.88 -25.10 32.29
C PHE A 421 2.33 -26.52 31.95
N LYS A 422 2.15 -27.46 32.87
CA LYS A 422 2.62 -28.86 32.78
C LYS A 422 2.26 -29.53 31.45
N ASN A 423 1.06 -29.29 30.95
CA ASN A 423 0.51 -29.93 29.76
C ASN A 423 0.68 -29.08 28.48
N CYS A 424 1.50 -28.02 28.52
CA CYS A 424 1.83 -27.19 27.35
C CYS A 424 3.17 -27.60 26.72
N HIS A 425 3.09 -28.25 25.56
CA HIS A 425 4.20 -28.79 24.81
C HIS A 425 4.56 -27.87 23.64
N MET A 426 5.59 -27.05 23.81
CA MET A 426 6.10 -26.18 22.74
C MET A 426 7.01 -26.96 21.78
N ILE A 427 6.63 -27.00 20.52
CA ILE A 427 7.33 -27.69 19.44
C ILE A 427 7.79 -26.65 18.42
N LEU A 428 9.09 -26.36 18.45
CA LEU A 428 9.73 -25.34 17.63
C LEU A 428 10.61 -26.00 16.54
N GLY A 429 10.91 -25.25 15.48
CA GLY A 429 11.75 -25.71 14.36
C GLY A 429 11.08 -26.73 13.42
N SER A 430 9.76 -26.94 13.52
CA SER A 430 9.05 -28.01 12.81
C SER A 430 7.72 -27.55 12.24
N HIS A 431 7.35 -28.00 11.03
CA HIS A 431 6.11 -27.63 10.36
C HIS A 431 5.11 -28.78 10.31
N VAL A 432 3.83 -28.44 10.24
CA VAL A 432 2.77 -29.41 9.97
C VAL A 432 2.94 -29.95 8.56
N LYS A 433 3.01 -31.28 8.46
CA LYS A 433 2.97 -32.01 7.19
C LYS A 433 1.53 -32.31 6.80
N GLU A 434 0.70 -32.72 7.77
CA GLU A 434 -0.68 -33.17 7.55
C GLU A 434 -1.49 -33.12 8.85
N VAL A 435 -2.80 -32.94 8.75
CA VAL A 435 -3.78 -33.01 9.84
C VAL A 435 -4.80 -34.11 9.52
N SER A 436 -5.01 -35.04 10.45
CA SER A 436 -6.11 -36.03 10.42
C SER A 436 -7.17 -35.69 11.48
N SER A 437 -8.19 -36.54 11.61
CA SER A 437 -9.28 -36.38 12.58
C SER A 437 -8.84 -36.49 14.04
N THR A 438 -7.67 -37.09 14.31
CA THR A 438 -7.15 -37.31 15.67
C THR A 438 -5.69 -36.92 15.85
N HIS A 439 -4.94 -36.62 14.78
CA HIS A 439 -3.49 -36.39 14.85
C HIS A 439 -3.01 -35.23 13.97
N VAL A 440 -1.98 -34.52 14.44
CA VAL A 440 -1.16 -33.62 13.62
C VAL A 440 0.19 -34.28 13.36
N TYR A 441 0.53 -34.48 12.09
CA TYR A 441 1.80 -35.05 11.63
C TYR A 441 2.78 -33.93 11.32
N LEU A 442 4.02 -34.05 11.82
CA LEU A 442 5.07 -33.05 11.63
C LEU A 442 6.12 -33.47 10.59
N SER A 443 6.83 -32.48 10.06
CA SER A 443 7.90 -32.64 9.08
C SER A 443 9.09 -33.49 9.55
N ASP A 444 9.27 -33.64 10.86
CA ASP A 444 10.31 -34.48 11.49
C ASP A 444 9.82 -35.88 11.88
N GLY A 445 8.61 -36.26 11.47
CA GLY A 445 8.03 -37.59 11.74
C GLY A 445 7.30 -37.71 13.08
N ARG A 446 7.36 -36.68 13.96
CA ARG A 446 6.52 -36.66 15.16
C ARG A 446 5.02 -36.63 14.81
N GLN A 447 4.24 -37.28 15.66
CA GLN A 447 2.78 -37.34 15.58
C GLN A 447 2.23 -36.81 16.90
N LEU A 448 1.25 -35.91 16.84
CA LEU A 448 0.66 -35.27 18.02
C LEU A 448 -0.82 -35.62 18.07
N GLU A 449 -1.25 -36.37 19.07
CA GLU A 449 -2.67 -36.65 19.31
C GLU A 449 -3.39 -35.33 19.62
N SER A 450 -4.34 -34.94 18.78
CA SER A 450 -4.94 -33.60 18.76
C SER A 450 -6.33 -33.64 18.12
N GLU A 451 -7.36 -33.65 18.95
CA GLU A 451 -8.77 -33.64 18.53
C GLU A 451 -9.18 -32.31 17.84
N VAL A 452 -8.52 -31.20 18.17
CA VAL A 452 -8.80 -29.86 17.59
C VAL A 452 -7.53 -29.11 17.22
N VAL A 453 -7.51 -28.50 16.03
CA VAL A 453 -6.36 -27.71 15.53
C VAL A 453 -6.74 -26.23 15.40
N LEU A 454 -6.07 -25.36 16.16
CA LEU A 454 -6.24 -23.91 16.11
C LEU A 454 -5.22 -23.29 15.13
N ALA A 455 -5.65 -23.02 13.91
CA ALA A 455 -4.80 -22.50 12.84
C ALA A 455 -4.50 -21.00 13.04
N CYS A 456 -3.27 -20.67 13.39
CA CYS A 456 -2.75 -19.33 13.69
C CYS A 456 -1.56 -18.98 12.79
N ILE A 457 -1.66 -19.38 11.51
CA ILE A 457 -0.57 -19.44 10.54
C ILE A 457 -0.19 -18.06 9.95
N GLY A 458 0.73 -18.06 8.98
CA GLY A 458 1.09 -16.83 8.24
C GLY A 458 -0.10 -16.25 7.49
N PHE A 459 -0.19 -14.92 7.44
CA PHE A 459 -1.23 -14.23 6.69
C PHE A 459 -0.85 -14.08 5.20
N THR A 460 -1.85 -14.21 4.35
CA THR A 460 -1.80 -13.92 2.91
C THR A 460 -2.64 -12.66 2.65
N PRO A 461 -2.15 -11.64 1.92
CA PRO A 461 -2.93 -10.45 1.61
C PRO A 461 -4.10 -10.80 0.69
N GLN A 462 -5.30 -10.25 0.97
CA GLN A 462 -6.50 -10.51 0.17
C GLN A 462 -6.50 -9.65 -1.10
N THR A 463 -5.70 -10.06 -2.08
CA THR A 463 -5.44 -9.32 -3.32
C THR A 463 -5.86 -10.04 -4.59
N GLU A 464 -6.39 -11.26 -4.50
CA GLU A 464 -6.69 -12.11 -5.65
C GLU A 464 -7.62 -11.41 -6.65
N THR A 465 -8.70 -10.79 -6.16
CA THR A 465 -9.70 -9.99 -6.90
C THR A 465 -9.11 -8.84 -7.74
N PHE A 466 -7.86 -8.45 -7.49
CA PHE A 466 -7.18 -7.35 -8.20
C PHE A 466 -6.15 -7.84 -9.23
N ARG A 467 -5.75 -9.13 -9.20
CA ARG A 467 -4.60 -9.62 -9.97
C ARG A 467 -4.82 -9.59 -11.48
N ASP A 468 -6.05 -9.81 -11.92
CA ASP A 468 -6.43 -9.78 -13.34
C ASP A 468 -6.79 -8.36 -13.84
N THR A 469 -6.68 -7.34 -12.97
CA THR A 469 -6.92 -5.93 -13.32
C THR A 469 -5.65 -5.23 -13.80
N TRP A 470 -4.51 -5.59 -13.21
CA TRP A 470 -3.25 -4.85 -13.35
C TRP A 470 -2.10 -5.76 -13.80
N ASP A 471 -1.03 -5.15 -14.29
CA ASP A 471 0.22 -5.85 -14.57
C ASP A 471 0.71 -6.60 -13.30
N VAL A 472 1.27 -7.80 -13.46
CA VAL A 472 1.83 -8.60 -12.35
C VAL A 472 2.85 -7.82 -11.50
N ASN A 473 3.54 -6.85 -12.11
CA ASN A 473 4.48 -5.96 -11.44
C ASN A 473 3.80 -4.99 -10.45
N ALA A 474 2.48 -4.76 -10.52
CA ALA A 474 1.73 -4.01 -9.51
C ALA A 474 1.68 -4.72 -8.14
N PHE A 475 2.17 -5.96 -8.05
CA PHE A 475 2.28 -6.75 -6.83
C PHE A 475 3.74 -7.08 -6.51
N ASP A 476 4.02 -7.35 -5.23
CA ASP A 476 5.29 -7.89 -4.74
C ASP A 476 5.28 -9.43 -4.67
N LYS A 477 6.42 -10.03 -4.31
CA LYS A 477 6.57 -11.49 -4.18
C LYS A 477 5.77 -12.13 -3.03
N ARG A 478 5.01 -11.35 -2.26
CA ARG A 478 4.06 -11.81 -1.23
C ARG A 478 2.61 -11.56 -1.65
N GLY A 479 2.38 -11.09 -2.89
CA GLY A 479 1.07 -10.70 -3.40
C GLY A 479 0.58 -9.35 -2.85
N GLN A 480 1.44 -8.54 -2.24
CA GLN A 480 1.08 -7.23 -1.70
C GLN A 480 1.17 -6.17 -2.81
N ILE A 481 0.14 -5.33 -2.93
CA ILE A 481 0.05 -4.23 -3.90
C ILE A 481 1.19 -3.23 -3.64
N ARG A 482 1.85 -2.80 -4.72
CA ARG A 482 2.84 -1.74 -4.69
C ARG A 482 2.20 -0.37 -4.66
N ILE A 483 2.68 0.46 -3.74
CA ILE A 483 2.19 1.82 -3.55
C ILE A 483 3.34 2.80 -3.37
N ASN A 484 3.11 4.05 -3.79
CA ASN A 484 3.98 5.16 -3.46
C ASN A 484 3.79 5.64 -2.00
N GLU A 485 4.58 6.63 -1.59
CA GLU A 485 4.56 7.16 -0.23
C GLU A 485 3.26 7.92 0.13
N TYR A 486 2.32 8.10 -0.78
CA TYR A 486 1.00 8.68 -0.54
C TYR A 486 -0.14 7.64 -0.48
N PHE A 487 0.21 6.35 -0.54
CA PHE A 487 -0.68 5.19 -0.66
C PHE A 487 -1.35 5.00 -2.04
N GLN A 488 -0.96 5.76 -3.07
CA GLN A 488 -1.47 5.52 -4.43
C GLN A 488 -0.84 4.24 -4.99
N VAL A 489 -1.62 3.44 -5.70
CA VAL A 489 -1.13 2.27 -6.43
C VAL A 489 -0.22 2.74 -7.58
N GLU A 490 0.89 2.05 -7.81
CA GLU A 490 1.85 2.42 -8.85
C GLU A 490 1.16 2.49 -10.22
N ASN A 491 1.33 3.61 -10.94
CA ASN A 491 0.67 3.98 -12.21
C ASN A 491 -0.84 4.31 -12.14
N HIS A 492 -1.52 4.10 -11.01
CA HIS A 492 -2.97 4.29 -10.86
C HIS A 492 -3.29 5.45 -9.89
N PRO A 493 -3.26 6.72 -10.34
CA PRO A 493 -3.20 7.89 -9.45
C PRO A 493 -4.49 8.19 -8.67
N THR A 494 -5.63 7.64 -9.09
CA THR A 494 -6.92 7.73 -8.37
C THR A 494 -7.20 6.50 -7.50
N VAL A 495 -6.40 5.43 -7.61
CA VAL A 495 -6.53 4.22 -6.80
C VAL A 495 -5.53 4.23 -5.67
N PHE A 496 -5.99 3.92 -4.45
CA PHE A 496 -5.17 3.82 -3.26
C PHE A 496 -5.31 2.43 -2.65
N ALA A 497 -4.25 1.95 -1.99
CA ALA A 497 -4.32 0.76 -1.16
C ALA A 497 -3.79 1.06 0.26
N ILE A 498 -4.51 0.64 1.30
CA ILE A 498 -4.07 0.82 2.70
C ILE A 498 -4.29 -0.42 3.57
N GLY A 499 -3.28 -0.75 4.40
CA GLY A 499 -3.33 -1.83 5.38
C GLY A 499 -2.43 -3.01 5.01
N ASP A 500 -2.90 -4.22 5.28
CA ASP A 500 -2.12 -5.46 5.13
C ASP A 500 -1.79 -5.79 3.67
N ILE A 501 -2.66 -5.39 2.74
CA ILE A 501 -2.49 -5.62 1.30
C ILE A 501 -1.33 -4.84 0.68
N CYS A 502 -0.73 -3.87 1.39
CA CYS A 502 0.31 -2.99 0.85
C CYS A 502 1.71 -3.54 1.11
N ASN A 503 2.63 -3.38 0.16
CA ASN A 503 4.04 -3.79 0.27
C ASN A 503 4.88 -2.97 1.29
N ILE A 504 4.27 -2.08 2.09
CA ILE A 504 4.96 -1.31 3.14
C ILE A 504 5.65 -2.25 4.14
N VAL A 505 6.95 -2.06 4.30
CA VAL A 505 7.83 -2.80 5.22
C VAL A 505 7.66 -2.30 6.66
N GLU A 506 6.59 -2.74 7.32
CA GLU A 506 6.39 -2.68 8.77
C GLU A 506 5.42 -3.77 9.23
N GLU A 507 5.30 -4.01 10.54
CA GLU A 507 4.38 -5.02 11.08
C GLU A 507 2.92 -4.70 10.75
N LYS A 508 2.21 -5.71 10.24
CA LYS A 508 0.79 -5.61 9.89
C LYS A 508 -0.05 -5.69 11.15
N LEU A 509 -0.39 -4.50 11.66
CA LEU A 509 -1.12 -4.32 12.91
C LEU A 509 -2.37 -3.47 12.65
N ALA A 510 -3.47 -3.79 13.32
CA ALA A 510 -4.72 -3.04 13.25
C ALA A 510 -4.53 -1.52 13.52
N GLN A 511 -3.67 -1.14 14.46
CA GLN A 511 -3.31 0.26 14.71
C GLN A 511 -2.55 0.93 13.53
N VAL A 512 -1.78 0.17 12.75
CA VAL A 512 -1.04 0.68 11.58
C VAL A 512 -2.03 0.92 10.44
N ALA A 513 -2.95 -0.02 10.20
CA ALA A 513 -4.07 0.16 9.27
C ALA A 513 -4.90 1.42 9.59
N GLU A 514 -5.18 1.69 10.87
CA GLU A 514 -5.82 2.96 11.28
C GLU A 514 -4.94 4.20 11.03
N LYS A 515 -3.61 4.10 11.11
CA LYS A 515 -2.71 5.24 10.83
C LYS A 515 -2.53 5.50 9.34
N HIS A 516 -2.63 4.49 8.49
CA HIS A 516 -2.78 4.68 7.05
C HIS A 516 -4.06 5.45 6.75
N ALA A 517 -5.20 5.02 7.32
CA ALA A 517 -6.49 5.69 7.19
C ALA A 517 -6.49 7.14 7.74
N ASP A 518 -5.84 7.39 8.88
CA ASP A 518 -5.68 8.75 9.44
C ASP A 518 -4.88 9.69 8.53
N LEU A 519 -4.00 9.18 7.66
CA LEU A 519 -3.22 9.98 6.71
C LEU A 519 -3.91 10.06 5.35
N LEU A 520 -4.41 8.95 4.80
CA LEU A 520 -5.14 8.95 3.53
C LEU A 520 -6.38 9.85 3.59
N ALA A 521 -7.15 9.81 4.70
CA ALA A 521 -8.28 10.73 4.91
C ALA A 521 -7.87 12.21 4.91
N LYS A 522 -6.59 12.54 5.15
CA LYS A 522 -6.04 13.90 5.03
C LYS A 522 -5.51 14.17 3.62
N ASN A 523 -4.92 13.18 2.95
CA ASN A 523 -4.42 13.32 1.59
C ASN A 523 -5.55 13.50 0.56
N LEU A 524 -6.65 12.74 0.64
CA LEU A 524 -7.81 12.92 -0.25
C LEU A 524 -8.40 14.35 -0.15
N VAL A 525 -8.56 14.87 1.06
CA VAL A 525 -9.02 16.26 1.27
C VAL A 525 -7.99 17.29 0.79
N ARG A 526 -6.69 16.96 0.83
CA ARG A 526 -5.63 17.83 0.31
C ARG A 526 -5.66 17.87 -1.22
N LEU A 527 -5.90 16.74 -1.90
CA LEU A 527 -6.14 16.71 -3.35
C LEU A 527 -7.33 17.60 -3.76
N GLU A 528 -8.49 17.45 -3.10
CA GLU A 528 -9.68 18.27 -3.35
C GLU A 528 -9.55 19.75 -2.98
N THR A 529 -8.50 20.13 -2.25
CA THR A 529 -8.15 21.53 -1.95
C THR A 529 -6.93 22.01 -2.76
N CYS A 530 -6.49 21.23 -3.76
CA CYS A 530 -5.29 21.46 -4.56
C CYS A 530 -3.98 21.58 -3.75
N VAL A 531 -3.97 21.12 -2.51
CA VAL A 531 -2.81 21.14 -1.61
C VAL A 531 -2.00 19.86 -1.77
N ALA A 532 -0.67 19.97 -1.86
CA ALA A 532 0.23 18.82 -1.95
C ALA A 532 0.00 17.79 -0.83
N MET A 533 -0.07 16.51 -1.18
CA MET A 533 -0.24 15.39 -0.24
C MET A 533 0.93 15.30 0.76
N ARG A 534 0.73 14.56 1.85
CA ARG A 534 1.77 14.26 2.84
C ARG A 534 2.21 12.80 2.73
N SER A 535 3.51 12.59 2.64
CA SER A 535 4.09 11.26 2.58
C SER A 535 3.97 10.50 3.91
N TYR A 536 3.72 9.21 3.81
CA TYR A 536 3.82 8.27 4.91
C TYR A 536 5.29 7.94 5.18
N LYS A 537 5.60 7.65 6.45
CA LYS A 537 6.89 7.09 6.86
C LYS A 537 6.59 5.94 7.84
N PRO A 538 6.96 4.69 7.52
CA PRO A 538 6.79 3.55 8.41
C PRO A 538 7.45 3.79 9.77
N LYS A 539 6.87 3.24 10.83
CA LYS A 539 7.39 3.38 12.20
C LYS A 539 7.05 2.17 13.05
N THR A 540 8.06 1.63 13.73
CA THR A 540 7.91 0.66 14.82
C THR A 540 6.79 1.10 15.77
N ARG A 541 5.85 0.20 16.04
CA ARG A 541 4.71 0.43 16.95
C ARG A 541 4.82 -0.49 18.17
N PRO A 542 4.19 -0.12 19.30
CA PRO A 542 4.07 -1.04 20.42
C PRO A 542 3.15 -2.21 20.05
N ILE A 543 3.59 -3.44 20.28
CA ILE A 543 2.81 -4.66 20.14
C ILE A 543 2.39 -5.10 21.55
N PHE A 544 1.15 -5.55 21.70
CA PHE A 544 0.62 -6.17 22.90
C PHE A 544 0.16 -7.58 22.53
N VAL A 545 0.58 -8.58 23.31
CA VAL A 545 0.16 -9.98 23.16
C VAL A 545 -0.37 -10.44 24.52
N SER A 546 -1.66 -10.77 24.62
CA SER A 546 -2.23 -11.31 25.88
C SER A 546 -1.72 -12.71 26.17
N LEU A 547 -1.30 -12.93 27.40
CA LEU A 547 -0.88 -14.22 27.92
C LEU A 547 -1.98 -14.71 28.88
N GLY A 548 -3.16 -14.94 28.29
CA GLY A 548 -4.40 -15.21 29.01
C GLY A 548 -5.01 -13.94 29.67
N PRO A 549 -6.05 -14.10 30.51
CA PRO A 549 -6.79 -12.99 31.13
C PRO A 549 -5.99 -11.99 31.97
N LYS A 550 -4.86 -12.39 32.55
CA LYS A 550 -4.19 -11.67 33.65
C LYS A 550 -2.75 -11.25 33.36
N HIS A 551 -2.23 -11.52 32.17
CA HIS A 551 -0.87 -11.15 31.77
C HIS A 551 -0.88 -10.63 30.33
N SER A 552 0.02 -9.69 30.02
CA SER A 552 0.25 -9.27 28.65
C SER A 552 1.70 -8.82 28.50
N ILE A 553 2.32 -9.20 27.39
CA ILE A 553 3.65 -8.72 27.04
C ILE A 553 3.53 -7.51 26.11
N PHE A 554 4.12 -6.39 26.53
CA PHE A 554 4.31 -5.20 25.72
C PHE A 554 5.69 -5.25 25.07
N ILE A 555 5.77 -4.92 23.78
CA ILE A 555 6.99 -4.98 22.98
C ILE A 555 7.10 -3.70 22.15
N HIS A 556 8.18 -2.94 22.29
CA HIS A 556 8.46 -1.77 21.45
C HIS A 556 9.93 -1.74 21.03
N GLY A 557 10.21 -2.29 19.84
CA GLY A 557 11.58 -2.50 19.37
C GLY A 557 12.31 -3.50 20.26
N GLN A 558 13.36 -3.05 20.96
CA GLN A 558 14.09 -3.85 21.94
C GLN A 558 13.50 -3.77 23.37
N ILE A 559 12.61 -2.81 23.64
CA ILE A 559 11.95 -2.68 24.95
C ILE A 559 10.90 -3.77 25.07
N VAL A 560 10.96 -4.54 26.15
CA VAL A 560 9.93 -5.52 26.55
C VAL A 560 9.52 -5.22 27.97
N VAL A 561 8.21 -5.08 28.18
CA VAL A 561 7.60 -5.03 29.51
C VAL A 561 6.69 -6.25 29.62
N TYR A 562 7.12 -7.21 30.43
CA TYR A 562 6.30 -8.36 30.81
C TYR A 562 5.66 -8.05 32.16
N GLU A 563 4.35 -7.83 32.16
CA GLU A 563 3.58 -7.50 33.37
C GLU A 563 2.28 -8.30 33.42
N GLY A 564 1.75 -8.42 34.63
CA GLY A 564 0.46 -9.04 34.88
C GLY A 564 -0.73 -8.15 34.52
N ILE A 565 -1.58 -7.94 35.52
CA ILE A 565 -2.94 -7.40 35.34
C ILE A 565 -2.92 -5.99 34.73
N VAL A 566 -1.89 -5.18 35.00
CA VAL A 566 -1.71 -3.82 34.46
C VAL A 566 -1.64 -3.82 32.93
N MET A 567 -0.72 -4.55 32.31
CA MET A 567 -0.61 -4.58 30.84
C MET A 567 -1.78 -5.32 30.18
N SER A 568 -2.41 -6.30 30.84
CA SER A 568 -3.68 -6.89 30.36
C SER A 568 -4.79 -5.83 30.30
N PHE A 569 -4.93 -5.01 31.35
CA PHE A 569 -5.89 -3.90 31.37
C PHE A 569 -5.58 -2.84 30.30
N VAL A 570 -4.30 -2.53 30.05
CA VAL A 570 -3.89 -1.63 28.95
C VAL A 570 -4.27 -2.20 27.58
N LYS A 571 -4.03 -3.49 27.31
CA LYS A 571 -4.49 -4.15 26.06
C LYS A 571 -6.01 -4.08 25.91
N HIS A 572 -6.77 -4.38 26.98
CA HIS A 572 -8.23 -4.29 26.95
C HIS A 572 -8.73 -2.85 26.68
N LEU A 573 -8.10 -1.83 27.28
CA LEU A 573 -8.42 -0.43 27.04
C LEU A 573 -8.11 0.01 25.59
N ILE A 574 -7.05 -0.54 24.98
CA ILE A 574 -6.73 -0.32 23.56
C ILE A 574 -7.81 -0.92 22.65
N GLU A 575 -8.21 -2.18 22.88
CA GLU A 575 -9.25 -2.85 22.10
C GLU A 575 -10.61 -2.16 22.24
N TYR A 576 -11.00 -1.78 23.47
CA TYR A 576 -12.20 -0.98 23.73
C TYR A 576 -12.19 0.37 22.98
N LYS A 577 -11.03 1.03 22.92
CA LYS A 577 -10.83 2.27 22.17
C LYS A 577 -10.86 2.08 20.65
N MET A 578 -10.50 0.90 20.16
CA MET A 578 -10.59 0.54 18.74
C MET A 578 -12.01 0.16 18.33
N MET A 579 -12.80 -0.45 19.21
CA MET A 579 -14.24 -0.68 18.99
C MET A 579 -15.07 0.62 18.98
N LYS A 580 -14.63 1.67 19.69
CA LYS A 580 -15.23 3.02 19.62
C LYS A 580 -14.85 3.79 18.35
#